data_AF-A0A9E2RCX7-F1
#
_entry.id   AF-A0A9E2RCX7-F1
#
_cell.length_a   1.000
_cell.length_b   1.000
_cell.length_c   1.000
_cell.angle_alpha   90.00
_cell.angle_beta   90.00
_cell.angle_gamma   90.00
#
_symmetry.space_group_name_H-M   'P 1'
#
loop_
_entity.id
_entity.type
_entity.pdbx_description
1 polymer ?
#
loop_
_entity_poly.entity_id
_entity_poly.type
_entity_poly.pdbx_seq_one_letter_code
_entity_poly.pdbx_strand_id
1 'polypeptide(L)'
;MKNVLIAAAGLVLASSALAQSGSGGTVTQGFSSFTLGDVGTGASDQPLADFSVGGSGNPDHLFQNWWWFRVQGDANETAFNNASNWSYTGNTARLEFSTASFDAVIQYTVTSIRNGLGVLTTTCTVFNTSADPLTLNLFNYNDLDMNETASNDSADLNGVNIIRVTDGGNTGWRANYEGTDAYQVASFSGIRNILNDPNADDLNNTGLPFGPGDWTGAFQWSFSLGSLSAATASATITIIPTPGALALAGVGGLLAARRRR
;
A
#
# COMPACT_ATOMS: atom_id res chain seq x y z
N MET A 1 46.97 -3.05 53.26
CA MET A 1 46.80 -3.76 51.99
C MET A 1 45.73 -3.01 51.19
N LYS A 2 46.11 -2.35 50.09
CA LYS A 2 45.20 -1.52 49.27
C LYS A 2 44.72 -2.37 48.09
N ASN A 3 43.44 -2.70 48.04
CA ASN A 3 42.84 -3.40 46.92
C ASN A 3 42.54 -2.40 45.80
N VAL A 4 43.19 -2.57 44.66
CA VAL A 4 42.94 -1.80 43.43
C VAL A 4 41.91 -2.58 42.62
N LEU A 5 40.69 -2.04 42.51
CA LEU A 5 39.69 -2.51 41.55
C LEU A 5 40.00 -1.91 40.17
N ILE A 6 40.29 -2.77 39.20
CA ILE A 6 40.41 -2.41 37.78
C ILE A 6 39.03 -2.61 37.16
N ALA A 7 38.34 -1.51 36.84
CA ALA A 7 37.12 -1.55 36.06
C ALA A 7 37.47 -1.57 34.57
N ALA A 8 37.20 -2.70 33.90
CA ALA A 8 37.31 -2.81 32.45
C ALA A 8 36.02 -2.25 31.81
N ALA A 9 36.12 -1.06 31.20
CA ALA A 9 35.06 -0.52 30.37
C ALA A 9 35.07 -1.24 29.01
N GLY A 10 34.13 -2.14 28.78
CA GLY A 10 33.90 -2.76 27.47
C GLY A 10 33.22 -1.77 26.53
N LEU A 11 33.94 -1.33 25.50
CA LEU A 11 33.39 -0.53 24.40
C LEU A 11 32.55 -1.45 23.51
N VAL A 12 31.23 -1.39 23.62
CA VAL A 12 30.32 -2.03 22.67
C VAL A 12 30.27 -1.16 21.41
N LEU A 13 30.99 -1.58 20.37
CA LEU A 13 30.84 -1.01 19.03
C LEU A 13 29.52 -1.51 18.44
N ALA A 14 28.46 -0.72 18.61
CA ALA A 14 27.25 -0.88 17.81
C ALA A 14 27.60 -0.50 16.37
N SER A 15 27.68 -1.51 15.49
CA SER A 15 27.77 -1.25 14.06
C SER A 15 26.41 -0.73 13.61
N SER A 16 26.34 0.55 13.29
CA SER A 16 25.21 1.12 12.58
C SER A 16 25.17 0.45 11.20
N ALA A 17 24.24 -0.47 10.97
CA ALA A 17 23.95 -0.96 9.63
C ALA A 17 23.64 0.27 8.77
N LEU A 18 24.45 0.50 7.73
CA LEU A 18 24.21 1.58 6.78
C LEU A 18 22.84 1.32 6.14
N ALA A 19 22.01 2.36 6.06
CA ALA A 19 20.74 2.31 5.39
C ALA A 19 20.91 1.80 3.94
N GLN A 20 20.11 0.81 3.54
CA GLN A 20 20.12 0.26 2.19
C GLN A 20 18.77 0.56 1.53
N SER A 21 18.80 0.93 0.26
CA SER A 21 17.60 0.94 -0.57
C SER A 21 17.06 -0.48 -0.68
N GLY A 22 15.76 -0.66 -0.43
CA GLY A 22 15.11 -1.94 -0.67
C GLY A 22 15.01 -2.19 -2.16
N SER A 23 15.49 -3.33 -2.64
CA SER A 23 15.22 -3.75 -4.02
C SER A 23 13.74 -4.04 -4.17
N GLY A 24 13.12 -3.53 -5.23
CA GLY A 24 11.79 -3.91 -5.66
C GLY A 24 11.70 -5.40 -5.99
N GLY A 25 10.48 -5.89 -6.16
CA GLY A 25 10.23 -7.30 -6.45
C GLY A 25 8.78 -7.61 -6.76
N THR A 26 8.56 -8.80 -7.31
CA THR A 26 7.24 -9.27 -7.75
C THR A 26 6.80 -10.48 -6.94
N VAL A 27 5.54 -10.50 -6.54
CA VAL A 27 4.87 -11.64 -5.90
C VAL A 27 3.65 -12.03 -6.70
N THR A 28 3.36 -13.33 -6.74
CA THR A 28 2.35 -13.88 -7.65
C THR A 28 1.53 -14.97 -6.98
N GLN A 29 0.25 -15.04 -7.35
CA GLN A 29 -0.60 -16.19 -7.10
C GLN A 29 -1.51 -16.39 -8.30
N GLY A 30 -1.53 -17.58 -8.90
CA GLY A 30 -2.44 -17.87 -10.02
C GLY A 30 -2.31 -16.86 -11.17
N PHE A 31 -3.39 -16.10 -11.42
CA PHE A 31 -3.46 -15.08 -12.48
C PHE A 31 -3.14 -13.66 -12.00
N SER A 32 -2.84 -13.48 -10.71
CA SER A 32 -2.60 -12.16 -10.14
C SER A 32 -1.13 -11.99 -9.77
N SER A 33 -0.60 -10.82 -10.07
CA SER A 33 0.78 -10.43 -9.72
C SER A 33 0.79 -9.02 -9.16
N PHE A 34 1.64 -8.79 -8.16
CA PHE A 34 1.94 -7.47 -7.64
C PHE A 34 3.44 -7.25 -7.71
N THR A 35 3.86 -6.16 -8.32
CA THR A 35 5.25 -5.69 -8.32
C THR A 35 5.32 -4.40 -7.53
N LEU A 36 6.30 -4.34 -6.62
CA LEU A 36 6.66 -3.12 -5.91
C LEU A 36 8.01 -2.65 -6.45
N GLY A 37 8.11 -1.37 -6.79
CA GLY A 37 9.37 -0.73 -7.19
C GLY A 37 10.37 -0.64 -6.04
N ASP A 38 11.55 -0.10 -6.34
CA ASP A 38 12.61 0.09 -5.33
C ASP A 38 12.14 1.03 -4.22
N VAL A 39 12.41 0.62 -2.98
CA VAL A 39 12.15 1.45 -1.80
C VAL A 39 13.36 2.34 -1.59
N GLY A 40 13.14 3.64 -1.82
CA GLY A 40 14.18 4.65 -1.70
C GLY A 40 14.65 4.89 -0.27
N THR A 41 15.59 5.83 -0.16
CA THR A 41 16.24 6.20 1.10
C THR A 41 15.73 7.53 1.67
N GLY A 42 15.08 8.35 0.85
CA GLY A 42 14.50 9.64 1.21
C GLY A 42 13.15 9.51 1.90
N ALA A 43 12.85 10.46 2.79
CA ALA A 43 11.58 10.51 3.54
C ALA A 43 10.35 10.83 2.68
N SER A 44 10.57 11.16 1.40
CA SER A 44 9.55 11.40 0.38
C SER A 44 9.59 10.39 -0.77
N ASP A 45 10.50 9.40 -0.69
CA ASP A 45 10.65 8.39 -1.74
C ASP A 45 9.49 7.42 -1.68
N GLN A 46 8.92 7.15 -2.86
CA GLN A 46 7.73 6.31 -2.97
C GLN A 46 7.92 5.37 -4.16
N PRO A 47 7.83 4.06 -3.95
CA PRO A 47 7.92 3.12 -5.04
C PRO A 47 6.69 3.22 -5.93
N LEU A 48 6.91 3.03 -7.23
CA LEU A 48 5.85 2.66 -8.16
C LEU A 48 5.32 1.26 -7.81
N ALA A 49 4.11 0.97 -8.27
CA ALA A 49 3.50 -0.34 -8.14
C ALA A 49 3.02 -0.83 -9.51
N ASP A 50 2.71 -2.12 -9.58
CA ASP A 50 1.94 -2.74 -10.66
C ASP A 50 1.09 -3.84 -10.01
N PHE A 51 -0.23 -3.78 -10.17
CA PHE A 51 -1.14 -4.84 -9.79
C PHE A 51 -2.00 -5.32 -10.96
N SER A 52 -1.63 -6.46 -11.52
CA SER A 52 -2.32 -7.08 -12.65
C SER A 52 -3.16 -8.28 -12.23
N VAL A 53 -4.37 -8.40 -12.79
CA VAL A 53 -5.30 -9.53 -12.56
C VAL A 53 -5.69 -10.21 -13.87
N GLY A 54 -4.86 -11.13 -14.36
CA GLY A 54 -5.24 -11.98 -15.49
C GLY A 54 -4.12 -12.82 -16.13
N GLY A 55 -2.93 -12.79 -15.53
CA GLY A 55 -1.71 -13.37 -16.06
C GLY A 55 -0.92 -12.38 -16.92
N SER A 56 0.20 -12.85 -17.46
CA SER A 56 1.13 -12.03 -18.25
C SER A 56 0.44 -11.25 -19.37
N GLY A 57 0.69 -9.94 -19.44
CA GLY A 57 0.17 -9.05 -20.49
C GLY A 57 -1.24 -8.52 -20.25
N ASN A 58 -1.80 -8.72 -19.06
CA ASN A 58 -3.01 -8.01 -18.63
C ASN A 58 -2.65 -6.63 -18.09
N PRO A 59 -3.59 -5.68 -18.18
CA PRO A 59 -3.33 -4.31 -17.74
C PRO A 59 -2.90 -4.25 -16.29
N ASP A 60 -2.05 -3.26 -16.00
CA ASP A 60 -1.87 -2.75 -14.65
C ASP A 60 -3.12 -1.98 -14.19
N HIS A 61 -3.44 -2.09 -12.91
CA HIS A 61 -4.55 -1.38 -12.27
C HIS A 61 -4.08 -0.50 -11.09
N LEU A 62 -2.78 -0.44 -10.80
CA LEU A 62 -2.22 0.24 -9.64
C LEU A 62 -0.84 0.82 -9.96
N PHE A 63 -0.80 2.10 -10.29
CA PHE A 63 0.43 2.81 -10.65
C PHE A 63 1.33 3.07 -9.44
N GLN A 64 0.73 3.30 -8.27
CA GLN A 64 1.47 3.60 -7.05
C GLN A 64 0.73 3.11 -5.80
N ASN A 65 1.46 2.50 -4.86
CA ASN A 65 0.97 2.18 -3.52
C ASN A 65 2.09 2.36 -2.51
N TRP A 66 1.83 3.12 -1.44
CA TRP A 66 2.81 3.25 -0.37
C TRP A 66 2.22 3.63 0.98
N TRP A 67 3.09 3.66 2.00
CA TRP A 67 2.74 3.95 3.38
C TRP A 67 3.54 5.12 3.95
N TRP A 68 2.86 5.93 4.76
CA TRP A 68 3.45 6.97 5.60
C TRP A 68 3.08 6.73 7.05
N PHE A 69 3.84 7.33 7.94
CA PHE A 69 3.52 7.42 9.35
C PHE A 69 3.74 8.83 9.89
N ARG A 70 3.09 9.15 11.00
CA ARG A 70 3.37 10.33 11.81
C ARG A 70 3.27 9.98 13.29
N VAL A 71 4.32 10.24 14.07
CA VAL A 71 4.28 10.11 15.53
C VAL A 71 3.75 11.42 16.12
N GLN A 72 3.00 11.35 17.22
CA GLN A 72 2.53 12.56 17.91
C GLN A 72 3.70 13.47 18.30
N GLY A 73 3.64 14.72 17.84
CA GLY A 73 4.68 15.73 18.06
C GLY A 73 5.56 15.98 16.83
N ASP A 74 5.52 15.10 15.83
CA ASP A 74 6.18 15.33 14.55
C ASP A 74 5.51 16.48 13.78
N ALA A 75 6.31 17.22 13.02
CA ALA A 75 5.84 18.36 12.24
C ALA A 75 5.14 17.96 10.94
N ASN A 76 5.35 16.73 10.46
CA ASN A 76 4.88 16.22 9.17
C ASN A 76 4.85 14.69 9.13
N GLU A 77 4.18 14.15 8.11
CA GLU A 77 4.24 12.73 7.75
C GLU A 77 5.60 12.34 7.17
N THR A 78 6.00 11.08 7.38
CA THR A 78 7.21 10.49 6.82
C THR A 78 6.86 9.23 6.04
N ALA A 79 7.29 9.15 4.78
CA ALA A 79 7.16 7.91 4.01
C ALA A 79 8.07 6.84 4.62
N PHE A 80 7.59 5.60 4.70
CA PHE A 80 8.48 4.50 5.05
C PHE A 80 9.62 4.42 4.02
N ASN A 81 10.85 4.38 4.51
CA ASN A 81 12.06 4.39 3.70
C ASN A 81 13.14 3.54 4.40
N ASN A 82 14.23 3.22 3.68
CA ASN A 82 15.37 2.49 4.26
C ASN A 82 14.96 1.15 4.92
N ALA A 83 14.23 0.31 4.21
CA ALA A 83 13.84 -1.01 4.70
C ALA A 83 15.07 -1.77 5.22
N SER A 84 15.01 -2.27 6.45
CA SER A 84 16.10 -3.02 7.08
C SER A 84 16.21 -4.44 6.52
N ASN A 85 15.11 -4.96 5.99
CA ASN A 85 15.01 -6.28 5.40
C ASN A 85 13.81 -6.33 4.44
N TRP A 86 13.88 -7.18 3.43
CA TRP A 86 12.78 -7.41 2.50
C TRP A 86 12.81 -8.82 1.92
N SER A 87 11.63 -9.33 1.58
CA SER A 87 11.48 -10.61 0.90
C SER A 87 10.26 -10.60 -0.01
N TYR A 88 10.38 -11.28 -1.15
CA TYR A 88 9.32 -11.48 -2.13
C TYR A 88 9.21 -12.99 -2.37
N THR A 89 8.32 -13.65 -1.65
CA THR A 89 8.22 -15.12 -1.67
C THR A 89 6.81 -15.56 -1.98
N GLY A 90 6.65 -16.32 -3.06
CA GLY A 90 5.34 -16.79 -3.50
C GLY A 90 4.40 -15.61 -3.78
N ASN A 91 3.33 -15.52 -2.99
CA ASN A 91 2.33 -14.47 -3.10
C ASN A 91 2.44 -13.36 -2.04
N THR A 92 3.54 -13.34 -1.28
CA THR A 92 3.73 -12.39 -0.17
C THR A 92 5.01 -11.59 -0.33
N ALA A 93 4.89 -10.27 -0.33
CA ALA A 93 6.02 -9.35 -0.19
C ALA A 93 6.02 -8.83 1.24
N ARG A 94 7.19 -8.77 1.87
CA ARG A 94 7.34 -8.34 3.27
C ARG A 94 8.55 -7.44 3.41
N LEU A 95 8.36 -6.28 4.02
CA LEU A 95 9.37 -5.25 4.25
C LEU A 95 9.39 -4.91 5.74
N GLU A 96 10.59 -4.85 6.32
CA GLU A 96 10.80 -4.49 7.71
C GLU A 96 11.45 -3.10 7.80
N PHE A 97 11.04 -2.34 8.80
CA PHE A 97 11.56 -1.00 9.09
C PHE A 97 11.82 -0.89 10.58
N SER A 98 12.89 -0.18 10.93
CA SER A 98 13.20 0.16 12.32
C SER A 98 13.36 1.67 12.43
N THR A 99 12.66 2.25 13.40
CA THR A 99 12.75 3.67 13.74
C THR A 99 13.32 3.85 15.14
N ALA A 100 13.38 5.08 15.64
CA ALA A 100 13.85 5.34 17.00
C ALA A 100 12.88 4.84 18.09
N SER A 101 11.58 4.74 17.82
CA SER A 101 10.54 4.47 18.83
C SER A 101 9.62 3.28 18.49
N PHE A 102 9.68 2.77 17.26
CA PHE A 102 8.91 1.59 16.85
C PHE A 102 9.60 0.81 15.71
N ASP A 103 9.29 -0.46 15.62
CA ASP A 103 9.53 -1.28 14.43
C ASP A 103 8.24 -1.38 13.62
N ALA A 104 8.35 -1.54 12.30
CA ALA A 104 7.20 -1.74 11.42
C ALA A 104 7.44 -2.86 10.42
N VAL A 105 6.37 -3.55 10.06
CA VAL A 105 6.34 -4.55 9.00
C VAL A 105 5.22 -4.19 8.03
N ILE A 106 5.60 -3.89 6.79
CA ILE A 106 4.65 -3.78 5.69
C ILE A 106 4.62 -5.13 4.97
N GLN A 107 3.42 -5.68 4.80
CA GLN A 107 3.22 -6.93 4.08
C GLN A 107 2.15 -6.75 3.00
N TYR A 108 2.48 -7.17 1.79
CA TYR A 108 1.54 -7.30 0.69
C TYR A 108 1.26 -8.77 0.43
N THR A 109 -0.02 -9.14 0.31
CA THR A 109 -0.45 -10.48 -0.06
C THR A 109 -1.34 -10.41 -1.29
N VAL A 110 -0.93 -11.12 -2.34
CA VAL A 110 -1.73 -11.27 -3.56
C VAL A 110 -2.59 -12.52 -3.45
N THR A 111 -3.89 -12.37 -3.72
CA THR A 111 -4.83 -13.48 -3.83
C THR A 111 -5.49 -13.49 -5.20
N SER A 112 -5.28 -14.54 -5.98
CA SER A 112 -5.99 -14.76 -7.26
C SER A 112 -7.22 -15.62 -7.02
N ILE A 113 -8.40 -15.09 -7.33
CA ILE A 113 -9.66 -15.83 -7.23
C ILE A 113 -9.95 -16.56 -8.55
N ARG A 114 -9.82 -15.85 -9.66
CA ARG A 114 -9.91 -16.37 -11.04
C ARG A 114 -9.28 -15.38 -12.00
N ASN A 115 -9.12 -15.75 -13.28
CA ASN A 115 -8.69 -14.81 -14.31
C ASN A 115 -9.58 -13.54 -14.29
N GLY A 116 -8.97 -12.37 -14.17
CA GLY A 116 -9.65 -11.08 -14.02
C GLY A 116 -9.99 -10.65 -12.59
N LEU A 117 -9.99 -11.56 -11.62
CA LEU A 117 -10.45 -11.24 -10.26
C LEU A 117 -9.36 -11.59 -9.26
N GLY A 118 -8.77 -10.54 -8.71
CA GLY A 118 -7.71 -10.63 -7.72
C GLY A 118 -7.86 -9.60 -6.61
N VAL A 119 -7.19 -9.90 -5.51
CA VAL A 119 -7.17 -9.08 -4.29
C VAL A 119 -5.72 -8.81 -3.93
N LEU A 120 -5.38 -7.56 -3.70
CA LEU A 120 -4.15 -7.14 -3.04
C LEU A 120 -4.52 -6.68 -1.64
N THR A 121 -4.04 -7.38 -0.62
CA THR A 121 -4.15 -6.93 0.77
C THR A 121 -2.81 -6.40 1.21
N THR A 122 -2.78 -5.18 1.73
CA THR A 122 -1.60 -4.58 2.34
C THR A 122 -1.85 -4.34 3.83
N THR A 123 -0.92 -4.78 4.67
CA THR A 123 -0.97 -4.56 6.11
C THR A 123 0.29 -3.85 6.57
N CYS A 124 0.15 -2.90 7.48
CA CYS A 124 1.26 -2.30 8.20
C CYS A 124 1.10 -2.60 9.70
N THR A 125 1.97 -3.43 10.23
CA THR A 125 2.03 -3.74 11.67
C THR A 125 3.14 -2.92 12.30
N VAL A 126 2.80 -2.12 13.30
CA VAL A 126 3.75 -1.33 14.08
C VAL A 126 3.89 -1.94 15.48
N PHE A 127 5.11 -1.95 16.00
CA PHE A 127 5.44 -2.40 17.35
C PHE A 127 6.22 -1.30 18.08
N ASN A 128 5.63 -0.74 19.13
CA ASN A 128 6.30 0.26 19.98
C ASN A 128 7.45 -0.42 20.72
N THR A 129 8.69 0.00 20.44
CA THR A 129 9.91 -0.55 21.05
C THR A 129 10.32 0.20 22.31
N SER A 130 9.64 1.32 22.62
CA SER A 130 9.95 2.17 23.76
C SER A 130 9.23 1.72 25.03
N ALA A 131 9.70 2.24 26.18
CA ALA A 131 9.07 2.04 27.47
C ALA A 131 7.83 2.92 27.68
N ASP A 132 7.67 3.98 26.88
CA ASP A 132 6.59 4.96 27.00
C ASP A 132 5.46 4.68 25.99
N PRO A 133 4.23 5.14 26.23
CA PRO A 133 3.17 5.07 25.22
C PRO A 133 3.51 5.88 23.96
N LEU A 134 3.03 5.41 22.81
CA LEU A 134 3.24 6.03 21.51
C LEU A 134 1.89 6.26 20.82
N THR A 135 1.59 7.51 20.47
CA THR A 135 0.48 7.82 19.57
C THR A 135 1.02 7.94 18.15
N LEU A 136 0.43 7.19 17.22
CA LEU A 136 0.93 7.09 15.84
C LEU A 136 -0.22 7.07 14.84
N ASN A 137 -0.08 7.85 13.77
CA ASN A 137 -0.93 7.79 12.59
C ASN A 137 -0.23 6.99 11.49
N LEU A 138 -0.98 6.13 10.80
CA LEU A 138 -0.56 5.47 9.56
C LEU A 138 -1.43 5.93 8.40
N PHE A 139 -0.82 6.05 7.22
CA PHE A 139 -1.51 6.42 6.00
C PHE A 139 -1.15 5.42 4.91
N ASN A 140 -2.14 4.95 4.16
CA ASN A 140 -1.93 4.16 2.96
C ASN A 140 -2.46 4.94 1.76
N TYR A 141 -1.58 5.23 0.79
CA TYR A 141 -1.92 5.95 -0.43
C TYR A 141 -1.95 5.00 -1.62
N ASN A 142 -2.88 5.25 -2.54
CA ASN A 142 -3.07 4.50 -3.76
C ASN A 142 -3.33 5.44 -4.94
N ASP A 143 -2.75 5.06 -6.06
CA ASP A 143 -2.90 5.68 -7.37
C ASP A 143 -3.38 4.58 -8.32
N LEU A 144 -4.70 4.52 -8.56
CA LEU A 144 -5.34 3.45 -9.31
C LEU A 144 -5.59 3.92 -10.74
N ASP A 145 -4.69 3.56 -11.64
CA ASP A 145 -4.86 3.68 -13.08
C ASP A 145 -5.65 2.47 -13.59
N MET A 146 -6.97 2.49 -13.45
CA MET A 146 -7.78 1.34 -13.80
C MET A 146 -7.64 1.03 -15.28
N ASN A 147 -7.10 -0.15 -15.61
CA ASN A 147 -6.91 -0.60 -16.99
C ASN A 147 -5.88 0.26 -17.75
N GLU A 148 -4.80 0.65 -17.06
CA GLU A 148 -3.70 1.49 -17.57
C GLU A 148 -4.14 2.88 -18.06
N THR A 149 -5.29 3.37 -17.59
CA THR A 149 -5.80 4.70 -17.95
C THR A 149 -6.08 5.53 -16.72
N ALA A 150 -5.41 6.67 -16.61
CA ALA A 150 -5.61 7.63 -15.52
C ALA A 150 -6.72 8.65 -15.82
N SER A 151 -6.88 9.08 -17.09
CA SER A 151 -7.60 10.34 -17.40
C SER A 151 -9.12 10.32 -17.19
N ASN A 152 -9.70 9.15 -16.95
CA ASN A 152 -11.13 8.90 -16.98
C ASN A 152 -11.61 8.09 -15.77
N ASP A 153 -10.79 7.94 -14.73
CA ASP A 153 -11.23 7.30 -13.51
C ASP A 153 -12.28 8.13 -12.77
N SER A 154 -13.24 7.42 -12.20
CA SER A 154 -14.30 7.98 -11.38
C SER A 154 -14.43 7.15 -10.12
N ALA A 155 -14.78 7.79 -9.01
CA ALA A 155 -14.94 7.09 -7.76
C ALA A 155 -16.14 7.56 -6.97
N ASP A 156 -16.73 6.62 -6.23
CA ASP A 156 -17.82 6.88 -5.31
C ASP A 156 -17.71 6.00 -4.06
N LEU A 157 -18.43 6.39 -3.00
CA LEU A 157 -18.48 5.62 -1.78
C LEU A 157 -19.51 4.49 -1.95
N ASN A 158 -19.04 3.25 -1.96
CA ASN A 158 -19.84 2.04 -2.20
C ASN A 158 -20.00 1.19 -0.94
N GLY A 159 -20.17 1.86 0.20
CA GLY A 159 -20.22 1.25 1.53
C GLY A 159 -19.41 2.05 2.55
N VAL A 160 -19.51 1.70 3.83
CA VAL A 160 -18.67 2.31 4.85
C VAL A 160 -17.21 1.94 4.57
N ASN A 161 -16.36 2.95 4.35
CA ASN A 161 -14.92 2.80 4.08
C ASN A 161 -14.59 1.95 2.85
N ILE A 162 -15.49 1.90 1.86
CA ILE A 162 -15.28 1.23 0.57
C ILE A 162 -15.37 2.28 -0.53
N ILE A 163 -14.23 2.65 -1.10
CA ILE A 163 -14.15 3.52 -2.27
C ILE A 163 -14.19 2.63 -3.50
N ARG A 164 -15.22 2.78 -4.33
CA ARG A 164 -15.29 2.09 -5.62
C ARG A 164 -14.67 3.00 -6.66
N VAL A 165 -13.70 2.49 -7.42
CA VAL A 165 -13.08 3.18 -8.55
C VAL A 165 -13.47 2.46 -9.84
N THR A 166 -13.86 3.22 -10.84
CA THR A 166 -14.28 2.74 -12.16
C THR A 166 -13.61 3.58 -13.23
N ASP A 167 -13.25 2.96 -14.33
CA ASP A 167 -12.74 3.64 -15.51
C ASP A 167 -13.90 4.07 -16.43
N GLY A 168 -13.89 5.35 -16.82
CA GLY A 168 -14.87 6.02 -17.68
C GLY A 168 -14.76 5.56 -19.13
N GLY A 169 -15.48 4.49 -19.45
CA GLY A 169 -15.44 3.78 -20.71
C GLY A 169 -15.80 2.35 -20.36
N ASN A 170 -16.46 1.59 -21.23
CA ASN A 170 -16.92 0.25 -20.86
C ASN A 170 -15.74 -0.76 -20.83
N THR A 171 -14.70 -0.51 -20.01
CA THR A 171 -13.40 -1.18 -20.05
C THR A 171 -13.34 -2.48 -19.27
N GLY A 172 -14.47 -2.88 -18.68
CA GLY A 172 -14.60 -4.24 -18.19
C GLY A 172 -14.08 -4.47 -16.78
N TRP A 173 -13.59 -3.45 -16.06
CA TRP A 173 -13.03 -3.56 -14.71
C TRP A 173 -13.53 -2.47 -13.75
N ARG A 174 -13.44 -2.75 -12.45
CA ARG A 174 -13.58 -1.78 -11.35
C ARG A 174 -12.71 -2.23 -10.18
N ALA A 175 -12.32 -1.30 -9.32
CA ALA A 175 -11.70 -1.61 -8.03
C ALA A 175 -12.63 -1.29 -6.87
N ASN A 176 -12.54 -2.07 -5.80
CA ASN A 176 -12.93 -1.64 -4.46
C ASN A 176 -11.66 -1.44 -3.64
N TYR A 177 -11.45 -0.23 -3.14
CA TYR A 177 -10.41 0.11 -2.18
C TYR A 177 -11.01 0.26 -0.78
N GLU A 178 -10.58 -0.58 0.15
CA GLU A 178 -11.18 -0.76 1.47
C GLU A 178 -10.17 -0.45 2.58
N GLY A 179 -10.59 0.30 3.60
CA GLY A 179 -9.76 0.73 4.73
C GLY A 179 -10.57 1.17 5.96
N THR A 180 -10.14 2.21 6.67
CA THR A 180 -10.72 2.61 7.98
C THR A 180 -11.17 4.09 8.06
N ASP A 181 -11.67 4.45 9.25
CA ASP A 181 -11.89 5.73 9.95
C ASP A 181 -11.80 7.06 9.19
N ALA A 182 -10.73 7.30 8.43
CA ALA A 182 -10.57 8.53 7.66
C ALA A 182 -10.02 8.25 6.27
N TYR A 183 -10.62 8.89 5.26
CA TYR A 183 -10.15 8.84 3.88
C TYR A 183 -10.01 10.22 3.26
N GLN A 184 -9.27 10.30 2.16
CA GLN A 184 -9.33 11.44 1.26
C GLN A 184 -9.16 10.94 -0.17
N VAL A 185 -9.84 11.61 -1.11
CA VAL A 185 -9.70 11.39 -2.55
C VAL A 185 -9.34 12.73 -3.20
N ALA A 186 -8.43 12.70 -4.16
CA ALA A 186 -8.07 13.88 -4.96
C ALA A 186 -7.55 13.46 -6.32
N SER A 187 -7.42 14.43 -7.22
CA SER A 187 -6.68 14.20 -8.47
C SER A 187 -5.21 13.97 -8.17
N PHE A 188 -4.54 13.10 -8.92
CA PHE A 188 -3.08 13.03 -8.87
C PHE A 188 -2.46 14.40 -9.12
N SER A 189 -1.48 14.86 -8.34
CA SER A 189 -0.78 14.22 -7.22
C SER A 189 -1.18 14.80 -5.84
N GLY A 190 -2.43 15.24 -5.68
CA GLY A 190 -2.89 16.08 -4.57
C GLY A 190 -2.63 15.48 -3.19
N ILE A 191 -3.04 14.23 -2.94
CA ILE A 191 -2.83 13.58 -1.63
C ILE A 191 -1.34 13.32 -1.39
N ARG A 192 -0.61 12.92 -2.42
CA ARG A 192 0.84 12.74 -2.31
C ARG A 192 1.53 14.04 -1.91
N ASN A 193 1.08 15.18 -2.43
CA ASN A 193 1.70 16.46 -2.10
C ASN A 193 1.51 16.80 -0.61
N ILE A 194 0.31 16.62 -0.04
CA ILE A 194 0.08 16.90 1.39
C ILE A 194 0.89 15.94 2.27
N LEU A 195 0.92 14.64 1.97
CA LEU A 195 1.70 13.65 2.73
C LEU A 195 3.23 13.84 2.67
N ASN A 196 3.73 14.71 1.80
CA ASN A 196 5.16 15.03 1.69
C ASN A 196 5.47 16.50 1.96
N ASP A 197 4.48 17.28 2.38
CA ASP A 197 4.69 18.68 2.73
C ASP A 197 5.25 18.79 4.18
N PRO A 198 5.73 19.98 4.61
CA PRO A 198 6.35 20.15 5.92
C PRO A 198 5.33 20.36 7.05
N ASN A 199 4.04 20.06 6.84
CA ASN A 199 2.96 20.17 7.80
C ASN A 199 2.41 18.78 8.14
N ALA A 200 1.73 18.72 9.28
CA ALA A 200 1.10 17.51 9.77
C ALA A 200 -0.35 17.49 9.30
N ASP A 201 -0.73 16.47 8.55
CA ASP A 201 -2.05 16.37 7.93
C ASP A 201 -2.93 15.27 8.55
N ASP A 202 -4.22 15.54 8.61
CA ASP A 202 -5.25 14.54 8.91
C ASP A 202 -6.21 14.44 7.74
N LEU A 203 -6.49 13.22 7.29
CA LEU A 203 -7.47 12.95 6.24
C LEU A 203 -8.88 13.29 6.75
N ASN A 204 -9.65 13.96 5.92
CA ASN A 204 -10.86 14.68 6.37
C ASN A 204 -12.18 14.10 5.84
N ASN A 205 -12.17 12.88 5.29
CA ASN A 205 -13.33 12.20 4.70
C ASN A 205 -13.98 12.97 3.54
N THR A 206 -13.15 13.52 2.64
CA THR A 206 -13.61 14.30 1.47
C THR A 206 -13.08 13.76 0.15
N GLY A 207 -13.54 14.36 -0.96
CA GLY A 207 -13.08 14.06 -2.31
C GLY A 207 -13.96 13.12 -3.12
N LEU A 208 -15.05 12.60 -2.52
CA LEU A 208 -16.04 11.77 -3.21
C LEU A 208 -17.40 12.49 -3.35
N PRO A 209 -18.13 12.27 -4.46
CA PRO A 209 -17.72 11.52 -5.64
C PRO A 209 -16.59 12.24 -6.40
N PHE A 210 -15.79 11.46 -7.11
CA PHE A 210 -14.66 11.92 -7.93
C PHE A 210 -14.87 11.54 -9.39
N GLY A 211 -14.26 12.32 -10.29
CA GLY A 211 -14.06 11.97 -11.69
C GLY A 211 -15.04 12.61 -12.67
N PRO A 212 -14.79 12.44 -13.98
CA PRO A 212 -13.64 11.72 -14.55
C PRO A 212 -12.31 12.45 -14.33
N GLY A 213 -11.23 11.71 -14.06
CA GLY A 213 -9.88 12.24 -13.92
C GLY A 213 -8.92 11.22 -13.31
N ASP A 214 -7.67 11.63 -13.11
CA ASP A 214 -6.57 10.84 -12.54
C ASP A 214 -6.77 10.64 -11.04
N TRP A 215 -7.28 9.46 -10.63
CA TRP A 215 -7.75 9.20 -9.27
C TRP A 215 -6.61 8.83 -8.33
N THR A 216 -6.57 9.49 -7.18
CA THR A 216 -5.76 9.06 -6.03
C THR A 216 -6.61 9.01 -4.78
N GLY A 217 -6.29 8.08 -3.88
CA GLY A 217 -6.98 7.94 -2.60
C GLY A 217 -6.06 7.48 -1.49
N ALA A 218 -6.40 7.86 -0.27
CA ALA A 218 -5.72 7.36 0.92
C ALA A 218 -6.67 7.07 2.07
N PHE A 219 -6.28 6.13 2.93
CA PHE A 219 -6.88 5.91 4.25
C PHE A 219 -5.87 6.24 5.36
N GLN A 220 -6.38 6.63 6.53
CA GLN A 220 -5.62 6.92 7.73
C GLN A 220 -6.14 6.10 8.93
N TRP A 221 -5.20 5.56 9.72
CA TRP A 221 -5.45 4.92 11.02
C TRP A 221 -4.76 5.72 12.12
N SER A 222 -5.37 5.80 13.30
CA SER A 222 -4.75 6.39 14.50
C SER A 222 -4.68 5.35 15.61
N PHE A 223 -3.49 5.14 16.16
CA PHE A 223 -3.24 4.20 17.26
C PHE A 223 -2.70 4.92 18.50
N SER A 224 -3.15 4.46 19.67
CA SER A 224 -2.51 4.73 20.95
C SER A 224 -1.90 3.44 21.46
N LEU A 225 -0.61 3.24 21.17
CA LEU A 225 0.14 2.05 21.56
C LEU A 225 0.65 2.22 22.98
N GLY A 226 0.39 1.23 23.83
CA GLY A 226 1.11 1.11 25.10
C GLY A 226 2.58 0.78 24.88
N SER A 227 3.34 0.82 25.97
CA SER A 227 4.71 0.29 26.03
C SER A 227 4.77 -1.14 25.50
N LEU A 228 5.74 -1.44 24.62
CA LEU A 228 5.97 -2.79 24.09
C LEU A 228 4.73 -3.47 23.49
N SER A 229 3.87 -2.70 22.83
CA SER A 229 2.61 -3.18 22.22
C SER A 229 2.60 -2.98 20.70
N ALA A 230 1.72 -3.72 20.03
CA ALA A 230 1.56 -3.67 18.57
C ALA A 230 0.14 -3.28 18.15
N ALA A 231 0.03 -2.69 16.97
CA ALA A 231 -1.21 -2.56 16.23
C ALA A 231 -0.98 -2.80 14.73
N THR A 232 -2.06 -3.12 14.02
CA THR A 232 -2.03 -3.39 12.59
C THR A 232 -3.09 -2.59 11.86
N ALA A 233 -2.67 -1.84 10.85
CA ALA A 233 -3.53 -1.28 9.81
C ALA A 233 -3.63 -2.25 8.63
N SER A 234 -4.78 -2.29 7.97
CA SER A 234 -5.01 -3.15 6.80
C SER A 234 -5.83 -2.41 5.76
N ALA A 235 -5.36 -2.42 4.52
CA ALA A 235 -6.10 -1.94 3.36
C ALA A 235 -6.18 -3.03 2.29
N THR A 236 -7.26 -3.04 1.52
CA THR A 236 -7.47 -4.03 0.46
C THR A 236 -7.88 -3.37 -0.84
N ILE A 237 -7.29 -3.80 -1.95
CA ILE A 237 -7.73 -3.48 -3.31
C ILE A 237 -8.26 -4.76 -3.95
N THR A 238 -9.51 -4.75 -4.36
CA THR A 238 -10.12 -5.86 -5.13
C THR A 238 -10.43 -5.40 -6.53
N ILE A 239 -9.79 -5.99 -7.54
CA ILE A 239 -10.12 -5.74 -8.95
C ILE A 239 -11.19 -6.73 -9.40
N ILE A 240 -12.28 -6.21 -9.97
CA ILE A 240 -13.48 -6.98 -10.32
C ILE A 240 -13.82 -6.73 -11.80
N PRO A 241 -14.00 -7.79 -12.62
CA PRO A 241 -14.52 -7.61 -13.95
C PRO A 241 -15.97 -7.11 -13.90
N THR A 242 -16.30 -6.07 -14.67
CA THR A 242 -17.69 -5.63 -14.82
C THR A 242 -18.48 -6.68 -15.60
N PRO A 243 -19.80 -6.81 -15.33
CA PRO A 243 -20.62 -7.85 -15.94
C PRO A 243 -20.59 -7.90 -17.48
N GLY A 244 -20.37 -6.76 -18.15
CA GLY A 244 -20.26 -6.69 -19.61
C GLY A 244 -19.07 -7.47 -20.16
N ALA A 245 -17.93 -7.47 -19.47
CA ALA A 245 -16.74 -8.20 -19.89
C ALA A 245 -16.98 -9.73 -19.86
N LEU A 246 -17.71 -10.21 -18.85
CA LEU A 246 -18.04 -11.64 -18.72
C LEU A 246 -19.03 -12.10 -19.79
N ALA A 247 -20.01 -11.26 -20.15
CA ALA A 247 -20.98 -11.58 -21.18
C ALA A 247 -20.33 -11.74 -22.57
N LEU A 248 -19.38 -10.86 -22.91
CA LEU A 248 -18.65 -10.94 -24.18
C LEU A 248 -17.79 -12.22 -24.26
N ALA A 249 -17.10 -12.58 -23.18
CA ALA A 249 -16.34 -13.83 -23.11
C ALA A 249 -17.25 -15.07 -23.29
N GLY A 250 -18.43 -15.07 -22.67
CA GLY A 250 -19.41 -16.15 -22.82
C GLY A 250 -19.93 -16.31 -24.25
N VAL A 251 -20.30 -15.20 -24.91
CA VAL A 251 -20.80 -15.24 -26.30
C VAL A 251 -19.68 -15.61 -27.29
N GLY A 252 -18.46 -15.10 -27.10
CA GLY A 252 -17.29 -15.46 -27.91
C GLY A 252 -16.97 -16.96 -27.83
N GLY A 253 -17.00 -17.54 -26.62
CA GLY A 253 -16.82 -18.97 -26.41
C GLY A 253 -17.88 -19.82 -27.10
N LEU A 254 -19.15 -19.41 -27.05
CA LEU A 254 -20.26 -20.10 -27.73
C LEU A 254 -20.13 -20.05 -29.27
N LEU A 255 -19.71 -18.92 -29.84
CA LEU A 255 -19.49 -18.78 -31.28
C LEU A 255 -18.27 -19.61 -31.76
N ALA A 256 -17.20 -19.64 -30.98
CA ALA A 256 -16.02 -20.48 -31.27
C ALA A 256 -16.37 -21.98 -31.18
N ALA A 257 -17.17 -22.39 -30.20
CA ALA A 257 -17.66 -23.75 -30.08
C ALA A 257 -18.60 -24.15 -31.24
N ARG A 258 -19.41 -23.21 -31.75
CA ARG A 258 -20.28 -23.44 -32.92
C ARG A 258 -19.50 -23.64 -34.22
N ARG A 259 -18.34 -23.01 -34.39
CA ARG A 259 -17.47 -23.17 -35.58
C ARG A 259 -16.72 -24.50 -35.64
N ARG A 260 -16.76 -25.32 -34.59
CA ARG A 260 -16.12 -26.65 -34.53
C ARG A 260 -17.10 -27.83 -34.75
N ARG A 261 -18.32 -27.55 -35.23
CA ARG A 261 -19.25 -28.56 -35.75
C ARG A 261 -19.42 -28.35 -37.25
#